data_AF-A0A936NIV4-F1
#
_entry.id   AF-A0A936NIV4-F1
#
_cell.length_a   1.000
_cell.length_b   1.000
_cell.length_c   1.000
_cell.angle_alpha   90.00
_cell.angle_beta   90.00
_cell.angle_gamma   90.00
#
_symmetry.space_group_name_H-M   'P 1'
#
loop_
_entity.id
_entity.type
_entity.pdbx_description
1 polymer ?
#
loop_
_entity_poly.entity_id
_entity_poly.type
_entity_poly.pdbx_seq_one_letter_code
_entity_poly.pdbx_strand_id
1 'polypeptide(L)'
;MGTLMTGERIVLACDSGKRESKESWLTILHDLKHRGLTFPRLTVADRRLGLWAALDDIHPSGERQGCWNRKIASVVKTLPKDARAKAREQLKAMAYAETQAECEERRDKFVQTYRKTEDKAVKTLLRDWERMVTFYAFPQEHWRHIRTTNVVVSPFDSAQLRTTASRHYKRIEGAKAIMWKMLQVAEKSWKRLHAPELLPLVSSHVTFKDGAMTQSNTFVKAMHRQSERTAA
;
A
#
# COMPACT_ATOMS: atom_id res chain seq x y z
N MET A 1 -0.57 -4.63 9.13
CA MET A 1 -2.03 -4.57 8.95
C MET A 1 -2.40 -5.47 7.79
N GLY A 2 -3.53 -6.16 7.86
CA GLY A 2 -4.13 -6.90 6.75
C GLY A 2 -5.60 -6.56 6.61
N THR A 3 -6.21 -6.99 5.51
CA THR A 3 -7.65 -6.86 5.25
C THR A 3 -8.24 -8.26 5.13
N LEU A 4 -9.26 -8.56 5.93
CA LEU A 4 -10.01 -9.82 5.86
C LEU A 4 -10.88 -9.86 4.61
N MET A 5 -11.40 -11.04 4.24
CA MET A 5 -12.37 -11.17 3.13
C MET A 5 -13.67 -10.41 3.40
N THR A 6 -13.99 -10.15 4.66
CA THR A 6 -15.07 -9.26 5.05
C THR A 6 -14.76 -7.80 4.70
N GLY A 7 -13.51 -7.42 4.43
CA GLY A 7 -13.07 -6.03 4.26
C GLY A 7 -12.70 -5.33 5.57
N GLU A 8 -12.86 -5.98 6.72
CA GLU A 8 -12.35 -5.50 7.99
C GLU A 8 -10.82 -5.46 7.98
N ARG A 9 -10.23 -4.41 8.56
CA ARG A 9 -8.78 -4.22 8.60
C ARG A 9 -8.28 -4.46 10.00
N ILE A 10 -7.26 -5.30 10.14
CA ILE A 10 -6.75 -5.76 11.42
C ILE A 10 -5.23 -5.64 11.52
N VAL A 11 -4.71 -5.49 12.73
CA VAL A 11 -3.27 -5.57 13.01
C VAL A 11 -2.87 -7.06 13.00
N LEU A 12 -2.01 -7.43 12.04
CA LEU A 12 -1.51 -8.81 11.92
C LEU A 12 -0.30 -9.11 12.82
N ALA A 13 0.60 -8.13 12.95
CA ALA A 13 1.85 -8.24 13.69
C ALA A 13 2.39 -6.85 14.05
N CYS A 14 3.14 -6.78 15.14
CA CYS A 14 4.00 -5.66 15.51
C CYS A 14 5.25 -6.25 16.16
N ASP A 15 6.42 -5.86 15.70
CA ASP A 15 7.66 -6.32 16.28
C ASP A 15 8.74 -5.24 16.32
N SER A 16 9.66 -5.37 17.26
CA SER A 16 10.85 -4.54 17.36
C SER A 16 11.92 -5.08 16.42
N GLY A 17 11.95 -4.61 15.18
CA GLY A 17 13.06 -4.90 14.26
C GLY A 17 14.36 -4.26 14.75
N LYS A 18 15.48 -5.00 14.72
CA LYS A 18 16.81 -4.46 15.05
C LYS A 18 17.26 -3.40 14.04
N ARG A 19 16.91 -3.59 12.76
CA ARG A 19 17.11 -2.68 11.62
C ARG A 19 16.00 -2.92 10.59
N GLU A 20 15.82 -2.00 9.64
CA GLU A 20 14.97 -2.22 8.45
C GLU A 20 15.67 -3.15 7.43
N SER A 21 16.11 -4.32 7.87
CA SER A 21 16.84 -5.30 7.06
C SER A 21 15.91 -6.37 6.49
N LYS A 22 16.37 -7.07 5.45
CA LYS A 22 15.65 -8.19 4.85
C LYS A 22 15.34 -9.27 5.89
N GLU A 23 16.31 -9.62 6.72
CA GLU A 23 16.21 -10.66 7.76
C GLU A 23 15.16 -10.30 8.81
N SER A 24 15.10 -9.03 9.22
CA SER A 24 14.09 -8.56 10.18
C SER A 24 12.67 -8.70 9.62
N TRP A 25 12.49 -8.47 8.31
CA TRP A 25 11.22 -8.69 7.64
C TRP A 25 10.90 -10.17 7.44
N LEU A 26 11.87 -10.99 7.04
CA LEU A 26 11.70 -12.44 6.90
C LEU A 26 11.20 -13.07 8.19
N THR A 27 11.74 -12.69 9.36
CA THR A 27 11.26 -13.19 10.66
C THR A 27 9.76 -12.98 10.85
N ILE A 28 9.26 -11.77 10.61
CA ILE A 28 7.83 -11.44 10.78
C ILE A 28 6.98 -12.16 9.72
N LEU A 29 7.45 -12.21 8.47
CA LEU A 29 6.69 -12.82 7.37
C LEU A 29 6.61 -14.35 7.51
N HIS A 30 7.68 -15.01 7.99
CA HIS A 30 7.67 -16.43 8.31
C HIS A 30 6.76 -16.73 9.50
N ASP A 31 6.80 -15.92 10.56
CA ASP A 31 5.86 -16.06 11.69
C ASP A 31 4.39 -15.96 11.22
N LEU A 32 4.08 -14.96 10.39
CA LEU A 32 2.74 -14.81 9.81
C LEU A 32 2.33 -16.03 8.99
N LYS A 33 3.22 -16.54 8.14
CA LYS A 33 2.97 -17.76 7.34
C LYS A 33 2.74 -18.97 8.24
N HIS A 34 3.55 -19.14 9.28
CA HIS A 34 3.43 -20.22 10.27
C HIS A 34 2.10 -20.15 11.03
N ARG A 35 1.60 -18.94 11.32
CA ARG A 35 0.27 -18.71 11.89
C ARG A 35 -0.89 -18.92 10.91
N GLY A 36 -0.60 -19.35 9.68
CA GLY A 36 -1.60 -19.66 8.66
C GLY A 36 -1.97 -18.50 7.74
N LEU A 37 -1.20 -17.40 7.73
CA LEU A 37 -1.44 -16.33 6.77
C LEU A 37 -1.20 -16.85 5.34
N THR A 38 -2.27 -16.85 4.54
CA THR A 38 -2.14 -16.92 3.09
C THR A 38 -1.77 -15.54 2.58
N PHE A 39 -0.66 -15.44 1.85
CA PHE A 39 -0.16 -14.14 1.40
C PHE A 39 -1.17 -13.45 0.45
N PRO A 40 -1.40 -12.14 0.63
CA PRO A 40 -2.36 -11.42 -0.19
C PRO A 40 -1.85 -11.25 -1.62
N ARG A 41 -2.77 -10.99 -2.55
CA ARG A 41 -2.42 -10.61 -3.92
C ARG A 41 -1.65 -9.30 -3.98
N LEU A 42 -1.89 -8.36 -3.07
CA LEU A 42 -1.25 -7.04 -3.05
C LEU A 42 -0.63 -6.75 -1.69
N THR A 43 0.62 -6.31 -1.69
CA THR A 43 1.26 -5.68 -0.53
C THR A 43 1.55 -4.21 -0.83
N VAL A 44 1.03 -3.32 0.02
CA VAL A 44 1.28 -1.87 -0.06
C VAL A 44 2.25 -1.47 1.04
N ALA A 45 3.39 -0.90 0.67
CA ALA A 45 4.35 -0.37 1.64
C ALA A 45 5.02 0.92 1.14
N ASP A 46 5.79 1.55 2.03
CA ASP A 46 6.75 2.58 1.62
C ASP A 46 8.00 1.94 0.97
N ARG A 47 8.98 2.77 0.60
CA ARG A 47 10.19 2.33 -0.13
C ARG A 47 11.21 1.61 0.78
N ARG A 48 10.76 0.64 1.58
CA ARG A 48 11.62 -0.19 2.44
C ARG A 48 12.20 -1.37 1.65
N LEU A 49 13.44 -1.22 1.20
CA LEU A 49 14.15 -2.23 0.41
C LEU A 49 14.16 -3.61 1.08
N GLY A 50 14.34 -3.67 2.40
CA GLY A 50 14.34 -4.94 3.14
C GLY A 50 13.01 -5.71 3.06
N LEU A 51 11.87 -5.02 3.09
CA LEU A 51 10.56 -5.67 2.97
C LEU A 51 10.37 -6.25 1.57
N TRP A 52 10.70 -5.46 0.54
CA TRP A 52 10.57 -5.92 -0.85
C TRP A 52 11.46 -7.13 -1.12
N ALA A 53 12.72 -7.07 -0.70
CA ALA A 53 13.63 -8.20 -0.83
C ALA A 53 13.14 -9.45 -0.08
N ALA A 54 12.51 -9.30 1.09
CA ALA A 54 11.96 -10.42 1.84
C ALA A 54 10.70 -11.03 1.16
N LEU A 55 9.86 -10.18 0.55
CA LEU A 55 8.72 -10.63 -0.24
C LEU A 55 9.13 -11.31 -1.54
N ASP A 56 10.23 -10.88 -2.16
CA ASP A 56 10.80 -11.54 -3.34
C ASP A 56 11.18 -13.00 -3.05
N ASP A 57 11.65 -13.31 -1.83
CA ASP A 57 11.96 -14.68 -1.41
C ASP A 57 10.71 -15.50 -1.05
N ILE A 58 9.79 -14.93 -0.27
CA ILE A 58 8.67 -15.70 0.33
C ILE A 58 7.43 -15.76 -0.57
N HIS A 59 7.15 -14.68 -1.32
CA HIS A 59 5.95 -14.52 -2.12
C HIS A 59 6.23 -13.73 -3.41
N PRO A 60 7.04 -14.30 -4.34
CA PRO A 60 7.46 -13.61 -5.55
C PRO A 60 6.29 -13.19 -6.44
N SER A 61 5.22 -14.00 -6.49
CA SER A 61 4.01 -13.77 -7.29
C SER A 61 3.08 -12.67 -6.75
N GLY A 62 3.36 -12.11 -5.57
CA GLY A 62 2.56 -11.04 -5.00
C GLY A 62 2.81 -9.68 -5.66
N GLU A 63 1.75 -8.95 -5.94
CA GLU A 63 1.85 -7.57 -6.42
C GLU A 63 2.38 -6.64 -5.34
N ARG A 64 3.18 -5.65 -5.75
CA ARG A 64 3.87 -4.73 -4.86
C ARG A 64 3.51 -3.29 -5.21
N GLN A 65 2.89 -2.58 -4.27
CA GLN A 65 2.49 -1.19 -4.46
C GLN A 65 3.25 -0.25 -3.52
N GLY A 66 3.74 0.85 -4.08
CA GLY A 66 4.29 1.97 -3.34
C GLY A 66 3.22 2.94 -2.83
N CYS A 67 3.42 3.49 -1.64
CA CYS A 67 2.55 4.52 -1.08
C CYS A 67 2.72 5.88 -1.77
N TRP A 68 1.65 6.39 -2.40
CA TRP A 68 1.65 7.69 -3.08
C TRP A 68 1.92 8.85 -2.13
N ASN A 69 1.34 8.86 -0.93
CA ASN A 69 1.58 9.93 0.04
C ASN A 69 3.08 10.07 0.38
N ARG A 70 3.78 8.94 0.56
CA ARG A 70 5.22 8.92 0.84
C ARG A 70 6.06 9.29 -0.38
N LYS A 71 5.64 8.86 -1.58
CA LYS A 71 6.27 9.26 -2.84
C LYS A 71 6.18 10.77 -3.03
N ILE A 72 4.99 11.36 -2.93
CA ILE A 72 4.75 12.81 -3.02
C ILE A 72 5.61 13.55 -2.00
N ALA A 73 5.57 13.15 -0.73
CA ALA A 73 6.37 13.80 0.31
C ALA A 73 7.89 13.74 0.02
N SER A 74 8.37 12.62 -0.52
CA SER A 74 9.77 12.45 -0.88
C SER A 74 10.19 13.36 -2.03
N VAL A 75 9.39 13.45 -3.10
CA VAL A 75 9.66 14.33 -4.25
C VAL A 75 9.59 15.80 -3.83
N VAL A 76 8.59 16.19 -3.04
CA VAL A 76 8.48 17.57 -2.55
C VAL A 76 9.65 17.99 -1.66
N LYS A 77 10.22 17.05 -0.88
CA LYS A 77 11.38 17.34 -0.02
C LYS A 77 12.64 17.67 -0.83
N THR A 78 12.78 17.18 -2.06
CA THR A 78 13.95 17.46 -2.91
C THR A 78 13.86 18.79 -3.64
N LEU A 79 12.71 19.46 -3.61
CA LEU A 79 12.48 20.73 -4.31
C LEU A 79 12.75 21.96 -3.42
N PRO A 80 13.14 23.10 -4.02
CA PRO A 80 13.14 24.43 -3.41
C PRO A 80 11.77 24.80 -2.80
N LYS A 81 11.76 25.58 -1.72
CA LYS A 81 10.56 25.84 -0.90
C LYS A 81 9.41 26.45 -1.70
N ASP A 82 9.72 27.39 -2.57
CA ASP A 82 8.82 28.10 -3.49
C ASP A 82 8.15 27.16 -4.50
N ALA A 83 8.87 26.16 -5.02
CA ALA A 83 8.32 25.18 -5.96
C ALA A 83 7.43 24.11 -5.32
N ARG A 84 7.49 23.92 -3.98
CA ARG A 84 6.85 22.78 -3.28
C ARG A 84 5.34 22.76 -3.39
N ALA A 85 4.68 23.92 -3.33
CA ALA A 85 3.22 23.99 -3.34
C ALA A 85 2.67 23.50 -4.69
N LYS A 86 3.17 24.10 -5.78
CA LYS A 86 2.81 23.75 -7.16
C LYS A 86 3.14 22.29 -7.48
N ALA A 87 4.34 21.84 -7.13
CA ALA A 87 4.73 20.45 -7.38
C ALA A 87 3.85 19.45 -6.61
N ARG A 88 3.46 19.76 -5.37
CA ARG A 88 2.57 18.90 -4.59
C ARG A 88 1.20 18.77 -5.23
N GLU A 89 0.65 19.84 -5.79
CA GLU A 89 -0.63 19.81 -6.50
C GLU A 89 -0.54 18.93 -7.75
N GLN A 90 0.48 19.12 -8.59
CA GLN A 90 0.71 18.30 -9.78
C GLN A 90 0.88 16.81 -9.46
N LEU A 91 1.65 16.50 -8.41
CA LEU A 91 1.86 15.13 -7.96
C LEU A 91 0.58 14.51 -7.36
N LYS A 92 -0.29 15.30 -6.74
CA LYS A 92 -1.61 14.84 -6.29
C LYS A 92 -2.52 14.55 -7.48
N ALA A 93 -2.60 15.46 -8.45
CA ALA A 93 -3.39 15.26 -9.67
C ALA A 93 -2.95 13.99 -10.41
N MET A 94 -1.64 13.72 -10.45
CA MET A 94 -1.07 12.48 -10.97
C MET A 94 -1.53 11.24 -10.17
N ALA A 95 -1.41 11.26 -8.84
CA ALA A 95 -1.77 10.12 -7.99
C ALA A 95 -3.26 9.74 -8.01
N TYR A 96 -4.13 10.70 -8.34
CA TYR A 96 -5.58 10.54 -8.35
C TYR A 96 -6.17 10.53 -9.77
N ALA A 97 -5.33 10.44 -10.80
CA ALA A 97 -5.75 10.24 -12.19
C ALA A 97 -6.70 9.05 -12.33
N GLU A 98 -7.66 9.14 -13.23
CA GLU A 98 -8.71 8.12 -13.39
C GLU A 98 -8.20 6.89 -14.12
N THR A 99 -7.22 7.06 -15.01
CA THR A 99 -6.58 5.96 -15.75
C THR A 99 -5.05 6.00 -15.60
N GLN A 100 -4.42 4.85 -15.82
CA GLN A 100 -2.96 4.75 -15.83
C GLN A 100 -2.35 5.64 -16.91
N ALA A 101 -2.95 5.68 -18.10
CA ALA A 101 -2.47 6.52 -19.21
C ALA A 101 -2.44 8.00 -18.83
N GLU A 102 -3.50 8.49 -18.20
CA GLU A 102 -3.60 9.88 -17.75
C GLU A 102 -2.62 10.19 -16.59
N CYS A 103 -2.33 9.21 -15.73
CA CYS A 103 -1.29 9.31 -14.71
C CYS A 103 0.11 9.47 -15.34
N GLU A 104 0.41 8.67 -16.36
CA GLU A 104 1.69 8.67 -17.06
C GLU A 104 1.89 9.92 -17.91
N GLU A 105 0.84 10.44 -18.54
CA GLU A 105 0.90 11.72 -19.23
C GLU A 105 1.27 12.87 -18.26
N ARG A 106 0.66 12.88 -17.06
CA ARG A 106 0.99 13.85 -16.01
C ARG A 106 2.41 13.67 -15.49
N ARG A 107 2.88 12.43 -15.35
CA ARG A 107 4.29 12.13 -15.03
C ARG A 107 5.20 12.77 -16.05
N ASP A 108 4.94 12.57 -17.33
CA ASP A 108 5.83 13.05 -18.39
C ASP A 108 5.85 14.58 -18.47
N LYS A 109 4.69 15.24 -18.27
CA LYS A 109 4.62 16.71 -18.11
C LYS A 109 5.42 17.21 -16.90
N PHE A 110 5.35 16.52 -15.76
CA PHE A 110 6.14 16.85 -14.58
C PHE A 110 7.65 16.69 -14.87
N VAL A 111 8.05 15.60 -15.53
CA VAL A 111 9.44 15.37 -15.93
C VAL A 111 9.92 16.49 -16.85
N GLN A 112 9.17 16.85 -17.89
CA GLN A 112 9.54 17.94 -18.80
C GLN A 112 9.74 19.28 -18.07
N THR A 113 8.87 19.58 -17.11
CA THR A 113 8.92 20.82 -16.31
C THR A 113 10.16 20.90 -15.42
N TYR A 114 10.50 19.80 -14.74
CA TYR A 114 11.49 19.80 -13.66
C TYR A 114 12.84 19.18 -14.02
N ARG A 115 13.00 18.51 -15.16
CA ARG A 115 14.23 17.78 -15.49
C ARG A 115 15.48 18.66 -15.59
N LYS A 116 15.34 19.90 -16.07
CA LYS A 116 16.48 20.82 -16.24
C LYS A 116 16.96 21.42 -14.92
N THR A 117 16.02 21.75 -14.03
CA THR A 117 16.31 22.49 -12.79
C THR A 117 16.40 21.58 -11.57
N GLU A 118 15.63 20.48 -11.55
CA GLU A 118 15.37 19.67 -10.36
C GLU A 118 15.48 18.16 -10.67
N ASP A 119 16.58 17.74 -11.31
CA ASP A 119 16.82 16.35 -11.72
C ASP A 119 16.66 15.34 -10.57
N LYS A 120 17.04 15.71 -9.35
CA LYS A 120 16.86 14.87 -8.15
C LYS A 120 15.39 14.58 -7.86
N ALA A 121 14.50 15.54 -8.07
CA ALA A 121 13.05 15.36 -7.89
C ALA A 121 12.49 14.40 -8.93
N VAL A 122 12.92 14.55 -10.19
CA VAL A 122 12.56 13.66 -11.31
C VAL A 122 13.03 12.24 -11.07
N LYS A 123 14.30 12.03 -10.73
CA LYS A 123 14.84 10.70 -10.36
C LYS A 123 14.08 10.08 -9.19
N THR A 124 13.71 10.89 -8.19
CA THR A 124 12.94 10.42 -7.03
C THR A 124 11.52 9.97 -7.41
N LEU A 125 10.89 10.68 -8.36
CA LEU A 125 9.58 10.36 -8.90
C LEU A 125 9.62 9.02 -9.67
N LEU A 126 10.51 8.93 -10.66
CA LEU A 126 10.61 7.80 -11.59
C LEU A 126 11.10 6.50 -10.96
N ARG A 127 11.85 6.57 -9.85
CA ARG A 127 12.32 5.36 -9.17
C ARG A 127 11.16 4.48 -8.72
N ASP A 128 11.17 3.20 -9.09
CA ASP A 128 10.14 2.21 -8.79
C ASP A 128 8.73 2.62 -9.30
N TRP A 129 8.66 3.26 -10.48
CA TRP A 129 7.40 3.79 -11.02
C TRP A 129 6.32 2.74 -11.21
N GLU A 130 6.67 1.55 -11.69
CA GLU A 130 5.73 0.44 -11.92
C GLU A 130 4.94 0.10 -10.65
N ARG A 131 5.61 0.11 -9.49
CA ARG A 131 4.97 -0.11 -8.18
C ARG A 131 4.04 1.03 -7.77
N MET A 132 4.15 2.21 -8.36
CA MET A 132 3.26 3.33 -8.04
C MET A 132 1.92 3.21 -8.75
N VAL A 133 1.89 2.55 -9.91
CA VAL A 133 0.71 2.42 -10.76
C VAL A 133 0.03 1.05 -10.65
N THR A 134 0.59 0.10 -9.90
CA THR A 134 0.03 -1.25 -9.70
C THR A 134 -1.44 -1.24 -9.24
N PHE A 135 -1.86 -0.23 -8.47
CA PHE A 135 -3.25 -0.12 -8.02
C PHE A 135 -4.28 -0.05 -9.17
N TYR A 136 -3.91 0.38 -10.39
CA TYR A 136 -4.82 0.37 -11.55
C TYR A 136 -5.26 -1.04 -11.96
N ALA A 137 -4.52 -2.07 -11.56
CA ALA A 137 -4.85 -3.49 -11.77
C ALA A 137 -5.78 -4.08 -10.68
N PHE A 138 -6.35 -3.23 -9.82
CA PHE A 138 -7.28 -3.58 -8.74
C PHE A 138 -8.57 -2.76 -8.85
N PRO A 139 -9.69 -3.20 -8.25
CA PRO A 139 -10.97 -2.48 -8.30
C PRO A 139 -10.86 -1.01 -7.93
N GLN A 140 -11.56 -0.14 -8.68
CA GLN A 140 -11.53 1.31 -8.48
C GLN A 140 -11.93 1.72 -7.06
N GLU A 141 -12.88 1.01 -6.49
CA GLU A 141 -13.41 1.21 -5.13
C GLU A 141 -12.31 1.03 -4.08
N HIS A 142 -11.33 0.17 -4.34
CA HIS A 142 -10.23 -0.13 -3.41
C HIS A 142 -9.15 0.96 -3.43
N TRP A 143 -9.04 1.74 -4.51
CA TRP A 143 -7.94 2.69 -4.74
C TRP A 143 -7.75 3.67 -3.61
N ARG A 144 -8.83 4.15 -3.00
CA ARG A 144 -8.79 5.04 -1.83
C ARG A 144 -7.96 4.47 -0.69
N HIS A 145 -8.00 3.15 -0.52
CA HIS A 145 -7.34 2.45 0.58
C HIS A 145 -5.92 1.98 0.21
N ILE A 146 -5.70 1.58 -1.05
CA ILE A 146 -4.43 0.96 -1.47
C ILE A 146 -3.40 1.97 -2.04
N ARG A 147 -3.82 3.21 -2.35
CA ARG A 147 -2.87 4.29 -2.72
C ARG A 147 -2.03 4.79 -1.54
N THR A 148 -2.44 4.52 -0.30
CA THR A 148 -1.79 5.10 0.89
C THR A 148 -1.67 4.12 2.06
N THR A 149 -0.54 4.18 2.75
CA THR A 149 -0.29 3.47 4.00
C THR A 149 -0.54 4.33 5.23
N ASN A 150 -1.09 5.55 5.07
CA ASN A 150 -1.25 6.52 6.16
C ASN A 150 -2.06 5.98 7.34
N VAL A 151 -3.01 5.08 7.07
CA VAL A 151 -3.83 4.43 8.11
C VAL A 151 -3.00 3.62 9.11
N VAL A 152 -1.84 3.10 8.68
CA VAL A 152 -0.88 2.39 9.55
C VAL A 152 0.21 3.35 10.02
N VAL A 153 0.74 4.18 9.13
CA VAL A 153 1.89 5.04 9.41
C VAL A 153 1.55 6.16 10.40
N SER A 154 0.40 6.81 10.27
CA SER A 154 0.04 7.92 11.16
C SER A 154 -0.13 7.52 12.63
N PRO A 155 -0.84 6.42 12.96
CA PRO A 155 -0.89 5.93 14.33
C PRO A 155 0.47 5.47 14.85
N PHE A 156 1.29 4.86 13.99
CA PHE A 156 2.63 4.41 14.36
C PHE A 156 3.57 5.58 14.67
N ASP A 157 3.60 6.62 13.83
CA ASP A 157 4.38 7.84 14.07
C ASP A 157 3.92 8.53 15.38
N SER A 158 2.61 8.57 15.62
CA SER A 158 2.04 9.11 16.87
C SER A 158 2.46 8.30 18.10
N ALA A 159 2.51 6.97 17.96
CA ALA A 159 2.99 6.08 19.01
C ALA A 159 4.47 6.29 19.29
N GLN A 160 5.30 6.38 18.24
CA GLN A 160 6.72 6.67 18.37
C GLN A 160 7.01 8.00 19.05
N LEU A 161 6.26 9.06 18.72
CA LEU A 161 6.41 10.37 19.36
C LEU A 161 6.14 10.29 20.86
N ARG A 162 5.07 9.58 21.27
CA ARG A 162 4.75 9.37 22.69
C ARG A 162 5.79 8.54 23.40
N THR A 163 6.28 7.47 22.76
CA THR A 163 7.31 6.63 23.38
C THR A 163 8.66 7.34 23.49
N THR A 164 9.00 8.21 22.53
CA THR A 164 10.22 9.03 22.59
C THR A 164 10.14 10.11 23.65
N ALA A 165 8.97 10.75 23.82
CA ALA A 165 8.73 11.73 24.87
C ALA A 165 8.76 11.11 26.27
N SER A 166 8.21 9.90 26.41
CA SER A 166 8.28 9.13 27.64
C SER A 166 9.66 8.50 27.79
N ARG A 167 10.63 9.26 28.35
CA ARG A 167 12.01 8.87 28.72
C ARG A 167 12.15 7.65 29.67
N HIS A 168 11.09 6.85 29.87
CA HIS A 168 10.97 5.83 30.91
C HIS A 168 11.08 4.37 30.39
N TYR A 169 11.22 4.14 29.08
CA TYR A 169 11.34 2.77 28.57
C TYR A 169 12.77 2.27 28.62
N LYS A 170 13.11 1.59 29.72
CA LYS A 170 14.42 0.93 29.89
C LYS A 170 14.54 -0.40 29.14
N ARG A 171 13.42 -0.95 28.63
CA ARG A 171 13.33 -2.28 28.00
C ARG A 171 12.45 -2.25 26.74
N ILE A 172 12.81 -3.05 25.73
CA ILE A 172 12.17 -3.09 24.40
C ILE A 172 10.74 -3.63 24.51
N GLU A 173 10.51 -4.59 25.41
CA GLU A 173 9.23 -5.26 25.64
C GLU A 173 8.15 -4.27 26.09
N GLY A 174 8.51 -3.33 26.98
CA GLY A 174 7.59 -2.28 27.44
C GLY A 174 7.18 -1.33 26.31
N ALA A 175 8.13 -0.94 25.46
CA ALA A 175 7.85 -0.13 24.28
C ALA A 175 6.97 -0.89 23.27
N LYS A 176 7.26 -2.18 23.04
CA LYS A 176 6.48 -3.06 22.16
C LYS A 176 5.04 -3.21 22.64
N ALA A 177 4.80 -3.41 23.93
CA ALA A 177 3.45 -3.53 24.50
C ALA A 177 2.62 -2.25 24.30
N ILE A 178 3.22 -1.07 24.47
CA ILE A 178 2.53 0.21 24.26
C ILE A 178 2.26 0.44 22.77
N MET A 179 3.24 0.19 21.91
CA MET A 179 3.02 0.26 20.46
C MET A 179 1.88 -0.66 20.02
N TRP A 180 1.87 -1.90 20.51
CA TRP A 180 0.79 -2.86 20.26
C TRP A 180 -0.56 -2.30 20.70
N LYS A 181 -0.66 -1.78 21.93
CA LYS A 181 -1.91 -1.23 22.45
C LYS A 181 -2.39 -0.01 21.64
N MET A 182 -1.48 0.87 21.24
CA MET A 182 -1.82 2.02 20.41
C MET A 182 -2.29 1.62 19.02
N LEU A 183 -1.68 0.59 18.42
CA LEU A 183 -2.14 0.03 17.15
C LEU A 183 -3.53 -0.61 17.28
N GLN A 184 -3.81 -1.35 18.36
CA GLN A 184 -5.14 -1.89 18.64
C GLN A 184 -6.21 -0.80 18.83
N VAL A 185 -5.86 0.34 19.44
CA VAL A 185 -6.77 1.49 19.54
C VAL A 185 -7.01 2.11 18.17
N ALA A 186 -5.97 2.25 17.35
CA ALA A 186 -6.09 2.77 16.00
C ALA A 186 -6.93 1.85 15.09
N GLU A 187 -6.79 0.53 15.24
CA GLU A 187 -7.55 -0.49 14.50
C GLU A 187 -9.06 -0.24 14.57
N LYS A 188 -9.58 0.15 15.75
CA LYS A 188 -11.01 0.47 15.95
C LYS A 188 -11.51 1.64 15.09
N SER A 189 -10.62 2.53 14.68
CA SER A 189 -10.95 3.69 13.84
C SER A 189 -10.80 3.41 12.34
N TRP A 190 -10.24 2.26 11.97
CA TRP A 190 -10.01 1.92 10.58
C TRP A 190 -11.32 1.61 9.88
N LYS A 191 -11.66 2.44 8.90
CA LYS A 191 -12.80 2.18 8.00
C LYS A 191 -12.69 0.81 7.34
N ARG A 192 -13.80 0.15 7.07
CA ARG A 192 -13.81 -1.04 6.22
C ARG A 192 -13.29 -0.71 4.81
N LEU A 193 -12.73 -1.69 4.12
CA LEU A 193 -12.45 -1.57 2.69
C LEU A 193 -13.77 -1.32 1.95
N HIS A 194 -13.78 -0.34 1.04
CA HIS A 194 -14.91 -0.11 0.15
C HIS A 194 -15.10 -1.30 -0.80
N ALA A 195 -16.35 -1.66 -1.12
CA ALA A 195 -16.72 -2.80 -1.95
C ALA A 195 -15.99 -4.12 -1.57
N PRO A 196 -16.15 -4.62 -0.33
CA PRO A 196 -15.53 -5.86 0.11
C PRO A 196 -16.00 -7.09 -0.69
N GLU A 197 -17.18 -7.06 -1.29
CA GLU A 197 -17.73 -8.08 -2.18
C GLU A 197 -16.85 -8.34 -3.43
N LEU A 198 -15.93 -7.44 -3.78
CA LEU A 198 -14.96 -7.63 -4.86
C LEU A 198 -13.69 -8.38 -4.43
N LEU A 199 -13.45 -8.55 -3.11
CA LEU A 199 -12.26 -9.25 -2.60
C LEU A 199 -12.14 -10.71 -3.08
N PRO A 200 -13.21 -11.51 -3.20
CA PRO A 200 -13.14 -12.84 -3.80
C PRO A 200 -12.59 -12.83 -5.23
N LEU A 201 -12.95 -11.82 -6.04
CA LEU A 201 -12.42 -11.67 -7.41
C LEU A 201 -10.94 -11.32 -7.39
N VAL A 202 -10.53 -10.44 -6.47
CA VAL A 202 -9.12 -10.09 -6.26
C VAL A 202 -8.32 -11.33 -5.85
N SER A 203 -8.81 -12.10 -4.88
CA SER A 203 -8.19 -13.34 -4.39
C SER A 203 -8.10 -14.42 -5.49
N SER A 204 -9.10 -14.48 -6.37
CA SER A 204 -9.15 -15.40 -7.52
C SER A 204 -8.35 -14.93 -8.73
N HIS A 205 -7.50 -13.91 -8.57
CA HIS A 205 -6.61 -13.39 -9.61
C HIS A 205 -7.32 -12.83 -10.86
N VAL A 206 -8.57 -12.35 -10.72
CA VAL A 206 -9.28 -11.68 -11.82
C VAL A 206 -8.54 -10.40 -12.23
N THR A 207 -8.45 -10.16 -13.54
CA THR A 207 -7.75 -8.99 -14.10
C THR A 207 -8.67 -7.76 -14.10
N PHE A 208 -8.12 -6.63 -13.63
CA PHE A 208 -8.74 -5.32 -13.75
C PHE A 208 -7.85 -4.43 -14.61
N LYS A 209 -8.47 -3.58 -15.41
CA LYS A 209 -7.81 -2.53 -16.18
C LYS A 209 -8.46 -1.21 -15.82
N ASP A 210 -7.66 -0.28 -15.30
CA ASP A 210 -8.14 1.01 -14.78
C ASP A 210 -9.31 0.85 -13.79
N GLY A 211 -9.26 -0.21 -12.98
CA GLY A 211 -10.26 -0.48 -11.95
C GLY A 211 -11.52 -1.18 -12.43
N ALA A 212 -11.72 -1.28 -13.75
CA ALA A 212 -12.81 -2.06 -14.33
C ALA A 212 -12.39 -3.51 -14.56
N MET A 213 -13.30 -4.45 -14.25
CA MET A 213 -13.07 -5.87 -14.54
C MET A 213 -12.94 -6.06 -16.05
N THR A 214 -11.81 -6.61 -16.50
CA THR A 214 -11.67 -7.01 -17.90
C THR A 214 -12.34 -8.38 -18.01
N GLN A 215 -13.36 -8.53 -18.87
CA GLN A 215 -14.08 -9.80 -19.00
C GLN A 215 -13.09 -10.92 -19.38
N SER A 216 -12.65 -11.72 -18.41
CA SER A 216 -12.09 -13.03 -18.71
C SER A 216 -13.28 -13.96 -18.96
N ASN A 217 -13.37 -14.44 -20.20
CA ASN A 217 -14.51 -15.13 -20.82
C ASN A 217 -14.85 -16.51 -20.19
N THR A 218 -14.44 -16.77 -18.94
CA THR A 218 -14.48 -18.10 -18.33
C THR A 218 -15.29 -18.14 -17.03
N PHE A 219 -15.37 -17.06 -16.25
CA PHE A 219 -16.07 -17.09 -14.95
C PHE A 219 -17.49 -16.50 -14.96
N VAL A 220 -17.77 -15.47 -15.79
CA VAL A 220 -19.12 -14.86 -15.87
C VAL A 220 -20.15 -15.86 -16.38
N LYS A 221 -19.76 -16.74 -17.32
CA LYS A 221 -20.62 -17.84 -17.80
C LYS A 221 -20.89 -18.90 -16.72
N ALA A 222 -19.98 -19.10 -15.77
CA ALA A 222 -20.19 -20.06 -14.69
C ALA A 222 -21.18 -19.52 -13.64
N MET A 223 -21.09 -18.23 -13.28
CA MET A 223 -22.05 -17.62 -12.37
C MET A 223 -23.46 -17.52 -12.95
N HIS A 224 -23.62 -17.14 -14.23
CA HIS A 224 -24.95 -17.10 -14.86
C HIS A 224 -25.59 -18.50 -14.98
N ARG A 225 -24.81 -19.54 -15.32
CA ARG A 225 -25.33 -20.92 -15.34
C ARG A 225 -25.74 -21.44 -13.97
N GLN A 226 -25.14 -20.91 -12.91
CA GLN A 226 -25.44 -21.35 -11.55
C GLN A 226 -26.68 -20.65 -10.98
N SER A 227 -26.96 -19.40 -11.37
CA SER A 227 -28.22 -18.73 -11.06
C SER A 227 -29.43 -19.28 -11.85
N GLU A 228 -29.22 -19.75 -13.09
CA GLU A 228 -30.28 -20.39 -13.88
C GLU A 228 -30.62 -21.81 -13.37
N ARG A 229 -29.69 -22.49 -12.70
CA ARG A 229 -29.90 -23.83 -12.12
C ARG A 229 -30.54 -23.84 -10.73
N THR A 230 -30.50 -22.73 -10.00
CA THR A 230 -31.20 -22.58 -8.72
C THR A 230 -32.58 -21.92 -8.87
N ALA A 231 -32.93 -21.47 -10.06
CA ALA A 231 -34.23 -20.87 -10.40
C ALA A 231 -35.15 -21.80 -11.20
N ALA A 232 -34.74 -23.05 -11.44
CA ALA A 232 -35.51 -24.14 -12.06
C ALA A 232 -35.63 -25.31 -11.09
#